data_AF-A0A534QES8-F1
#
_entry.id   AF-A0A534QES8-F1
#
_cell.length_a   1.000
_cell.length_b   1.000
_cell.length_c   1.000
_cell.angle_alpha   90.00
_cell.angle_beta   90.00
_cell.angle_gamma   90.00
#
_symmetry.space_group_name_H-M   'P 1'
#
loop_
_entity.id
_entity.type
_entity.pdbx_description
1 polymer ?
#
loop_
_entity_poly.entity_id
_entity_poly.type
_entity_poly.pdbx_seq_one_letter_code
_entity_poly.pdbx_strand_id
1 'polypeptide(L)' 'MVFRALHGDGRGFRDRLGVVNDLLIALTAWRIGATVVTANVEEFTRIRRHLPGLSVAPPSP' A
#
# COMPACT_ATOMS: atom_id res chain seq x y z
N MET A 1 -10.18 7.66 -9.60
CA MET A 1 -9.85 8.98 -9.01
C MET A 1 -8.77 8.93 -7.92
N VAL A 2 -8.70 7.87 -7.11
CA VAL A 2 -7.73 7.75 -5.98
C VAL A 2 -6.25 7.87 -6.42
N PHE A 3 -5.89 7.31 -7.57
CA PHE A 3 -4.51 7.36 -8.08
C PHE A 3 -3.99 8.79 -8.28
N ARG A 4 -4.79 9.71 -8.84
CA ARG A 4 -4.36 11.08 -9.08
C ARG A 4 -4.32 11.93 -7.80
N ALA A 5 -5.20 11.61 -6.84
CA ALA A 5 -5.25 12.26 -5.53
C ALA A 5 -4.03 11.91 -4.66
N LEU A 6 -3.40 10.76 -4.89
CA LEU A 6 -2.24 10.31 -4.11
C LEU A 6 -0.89 10.67 -4.75
N HIS A 7 -0.80 10.95 -6.07
CA HIS A 7 0.50 10.85 -6.77
C HIS A 7 1.11 12.13 -7.39
N GLY A 8 0.36 13.21 -7.66
CA GLY A 8 0.94 14.39 -8.36
C GLY A 8 1.66 14.05 -9.68
N ASP A 9 2.33 15.02 -10.32
CA ASP A 9 2.92 14.89 -11.68
C ASP A 9 4.24 14.08 -11.73
N GLY A 10 4.23 12.86 -11.19
CA GLY A 10 5.38 12.02 -10.86
C GLY A 10 6.52 11.98 -11.89
N ARG A 11 7.72 12.35 -11.44
CA ARG A 11 8.98 12.23 -12.16
C ARG A 11 9.70 10.95 -11.70
N GLY A 12 9.42 9.81 -12.32
CA GLY A 12 10.09 8.53 -12.00
C GLY A 12 9.22 7.30 -12.24
N PHE A 13 9.48 6.55 -13.32
CA PHE A 13 8.67 5.38 -13.71
C PHE A 13 8.84 4.18 -12.76
N ARG A 14 10.04 3.98 -12.20
CA ARG A 14 10.32 2.93 -11.21
C ARG A 14 9.63 3.18 -9.87
N ASP A 15 9.62 4.43 -9.42
CA ASP A 15 8.93 4.83 -8.17
C ASP A 15 7.42 4.62 -8.29
N ARG A 16 6.85 4.86 -9.49
CA ARG A 16 5.43 4.57 -9.75
C ARG A 16 5.09 3.09 -9.69
N LEU A 17 5.96 2.20 -10.18
CA LEU A 17 5.70 0.77 -10.18
C LEU A 17 5.68 0.18 -8.76
N GLY A 18 6.61 0.61 -7.89
CA GLY A 18 6.61 0.20 -6.48
C GLY A 18 5.31 0.58 -5.78
N VAL A 19 4.90 1.84 -5.94
CA VAL A 19 3.67 2.35 -5.31
C VAL A 19 2.41 1.67 -5.86
N VAL A 20 2.33 1.41 -7.17
CA VAL A 20 1.21 0.67 -7.77
C VAL A 20 1.14 -0.75 -7.19
N ASN A 21 2.28 -1.43 -7.08
CA ASN A 21 2.35 -2.77 -6.53
C ASN A 21 1.87 -2.80 -5.07
N ASP A 22 2.33 -1.85 -4.24
CA ASP A 22 1.95 -1.79 -2.83
C ASP A 22 0.46 -1.48 -2.64
N LEU A 23 -0.12 -0.64 -3.51
CA LEU A 23 -1.56 -0.41 -3.55
C LEU A 23 -2.34 -1.67 -3.96
N LEU A 24 -1.87 -2.43 -4.95
CA LEU A 24 -2.51 -3.68 -5.37
C LEU A 24 -2.46 -4.73 -4.26
N ILE A 25 -1.33 -4.87 -3.58
CA ILE A 25 -1.17 -5.77 -2.42
C ILE A 25 -2.15 -5.36 -1.31
N ALA A 26 -2.17 -4.07 -0.95
CA ALA A 26 -3.03 -3.55 0.12
C ALA A 26 -4.52 -3.74 -0.20
N LEU A 27 -4.94 -3.42 -1.42
CA LEU A 27 -6.33 -3.60 -1.87
C LEU A 27 -6.75 -5.06 -1.86
N THR A 28 -5.86 -5.95 -2.32
CA THR A 28 -6.12 -7.39 -2.35
C THR A 28 -6.30 -7.92 -0.93
N ALA A 29 -5.35 -7.63 -0.04
CA ALA A 29 -5.41 -8.05 1.35
C ALA A 29 -6.66 -7.50 2.07
N TRP A 30 -6.95 -6.21 1.89
CA TRP A 30 -8.14 -5.58 2.44
C TRP A 30 -9.43 -6.24 1.96
N ARG A 31 -9.54 -6.54 0.65
CA ARG A 31 -10.73 -7.12 0.05
C ARG A 31 -11.06 -8.52 0.58
N ILE A 32 -10.03 -9.29 0.93
CA ILE A 32 -10.18 -10.66 1.44
C ILE A 32 -10.06 -10.77 2.97
N GLY A 33 -9.84 -9.65 3.68
CA GLY A 33 -9.65 -9.65 5.12
C GLY A 33 -8.32 -10.25 5.60
N ALA A 34 -7.28 -10.22 4.76
CA ALA A 34 -5.94 -10.70 5.10
C ALA A 34 -5.05 -9.61 5.72
N THR A 35 -4.00 -10.04 6.41
CA THR A 35 -2.95 -9.17 6.95
C THR A 35 -1.80 -9.07 5.97
N VAL A 36 -1.35 -7.85 5.65
CA VAL A 36 -0.11 -7.63 4.92
C VAL A 36 1.08 -7.79 5.87
N VAL A 37 1.91 -8.81 5.63
CA VAL A 37 3.18 -8.99 6.33
C VAL A 37 4.30 -8.40 5.48
N THR A 38 4.96 -7.35 5.96
CA THR A 38 5.97 -6.62 5.17
C THR A 38 7.02 -5.95 6.03
N ALA A 39 8.27 -5.90 5.55
CA ALA A 39 9.32 -5.09 6.16
C ALA A 39 9.09 -3.58 5.97
N ASN A 40 8.26 -3.19 4.99
CA ASN A 40 7.93 -1.79 4.68
C ASN A 40 6.64 -1.34 5.40
N VAL A 41 6.60 -1.52 6.73
CA VAL A 41 5.41 -1.24 7.55
C VAL A 41 4.98 0.22 7.44
N GLU A 42 5.92 1.15 7.32
CA GLU A 42 5.62 2.58 7.26
C GLU A 42 4.80 2.95 6.01
N GLU A 43 5.19 2.44 4.83
CA GLU A 43 4.48 2.71 3.58
C GLU A 43 3.05 2.16 3.62
N PHE A 44 2.88 0.91 4.07
CA PHE A 44 1.55 0.32 4.21
C PHE A 44 0.71 0.97 5.30
N THR A 45 1.33 1.56 6.34
CA THR A 45 0.63 2.37 7.34
C THR A 45 0.08 3.66 6.74
N ARG A 46 0.76 4.27 5.75
CA ARG A 46 0.22 5.42 5.00
C ARG A 46 -0.97 5.00 4.15
N ILE A 47 -0.89 3.86 3.47
CA ILE A 47 -2.00 3.31 2.69
C ILE A 47 -3.22 2.99 3.59
N ARG A 48 -2.99 2.46 4.80
CA ARG A 48 -4.04 2.16 5.79
C ARG A 48 -4.92 3.37 6.13
N ARG A 49 -4.40 4.60 6.01
CA ARG A 49 -5.20 5.83 6.21
C ARG A 49 -6.34 5.98 5.20
N HIS A 50 -6.24 5.31 4.05
CA HIS A 50 -7.22 5.32 2.98
C HIS A 50 -8.01 4.01 2.86
N LEU A 51 -7.62 2.96 3.57
CA LEU A 51 -8.27 1.64 3.60
C LEU A 51 -8.59 1.23 5.05
N PRO A 52 -9.70 1.73 5.63
CA PRO A 52 -10.13 1.38 6.97
C PRO A 52 -10.27 -0.15 7.12
N GLY A 53 -9.63 -0.72 8.14
CA GLY A 53 -9.64 -2.16 8.39
C GLY A 53 -8.49 -2.94 7.73
N LEU A 54 -7.60 -2.30 6.96
CA LEU A 54 -6.38 -2.95 6.50
C LEU A 54 -5.45 -3.29 7.68
N SER A 55 -5.14 -4.58 7.82
CA SER A 55 -4.20 -5.11 8.82
C SER A 55 -2.79 -5.20 8.24
N VAL A 56 -1.78 -4.72 9.00
CA VAL A 56 -0.38 -4.69 8.58
C VAL A 56 0.49 -5.13 9.76
N ALA A 57 1.45 -6.02 9.52
CA ALA A 57 2.38 -6.52 10.52
C ALA A 57 3.81 -6.63 9.94
N PRO A 58 4.86 -6.46 10.78
CA PRO A 58 6.22 -6.80 10.39
C PRO A 58 6.39 -8.34 10.28
N PRO A 59 7.40 -8.83 9.53
CA PRO A 59 7.73 -10.26 9.51
C PRO A 59 8.22 -10.71 10.88
N SER A 60 7.91 -11.96 11.24
CA SER A 60 8.56 -12.61 12.38
C SER A 60 10.07 -12.81 12.10
N PRO A 61 10.92 -12.76 13.14
CA PRO A 61 12.36 -13.02 13.01
C PRO A 61 12.66 -14.47 12.56
#